data_AF-A0ABD5KM18-F1
#
_entry.id   AF-A0ABD5KM18-F1
#
_cell.length_a   1.000
_cell.length_b   1.000
_cell.length_c   1.000
_cell.angle_alpha   90.00
_cell.angle_beta   90.00
_cell.angle_gamma   90.00
#
_symmetry.space_group_name_H-M   'P 1'
#
loop_
_entity.id
_entity.type
_entity.pdbx_description
1 polymer ?
#
loop_
_entity_poly.entity_id
_entity_poly.type
_entity_poly.pdbx_seq_one_letter_code
_entity_poly.pdbx_strand_id
1 'polypeptide(L)'
;MISEKRSLLLKEQAKLLALKEYKGIVKSISLSKILTLPIYTVDILTLNGEEHKVKINAQTGSILKEKTIPLTKSRAKAYALRQHKGIIESVVLANKQYEIVILGLDGKTHSVKIDAEINVLAQGERSVQ
;
A
#
# COMPACT_ATOMS: atom_id res chain seq x y z
N MET A 1 20.27 14.32 17.30
CA MET A 1 19.80 13.93 15.96
C MET A 1 18.35 13.50 16.08
N ILE A 2 17.47 14.20 15.38
CA ILE A 2 16.02 14.02 15.47
C ILE A 2 15.72 12.68 14.79
N SER A 3 15.29 11.68 15.56
CA SER A 3 14.78 10.43 15.02
C SER A 3 13.56 10.75 14.17
N GLU A 4 13.72 10.79 12.85
CA GLU A 4 12.60 10.78 11.91
C GLU A 4 11.89 9.42 12.01
N LYS A 5 11.16 9.20 13.10
CA LYS A 5 10.00 8.34 13.07
C LYS A 5 9.14 8.92 11.95
N ARG A 6 9.16 8.28 10.78
CA ARG A 6 8.15 8.50 9.74
C ARG A 6 6.80 8.12 10.35
N SER A 7 6.21 9.05 11.07
CA SER A 7 4.87 8.93 11.60
C SER A 7 3.94 8.86 10.41
N LEU A 8 3.10 7.83 10.38
CA LEU A 8 2.02 7.79 9.42
C LEU A 8 1.16 9.05 9.59
N LEU A 9 0.58 9.50 8.48
CA LEU A 9 -0.44 10.53 8.46
C LEU A 9 -1.48 10.23 9.55
N LEU A 10 -1.85 11.23 10.34
CA LEU A 10 -2.86 11.02 11.37
C LEU A 10 -4.22 10.70 10.73
N LYS A 11 -5.03 9.87 11.40
CA LYS A 11 -6.39 9.54 10.93
C LYS A 11 -7.21 10.80 10.66
N GLU A 12 -7.12 11.80 11.51
CA GLU A 12 -7.82 13.08 11.34
C GLU A 12 -7.35 13.85 10.11
N GLN A 13 -6.04 13.87 9.84
CA GLN A 13 -5.51 14.48 8.62
C GLN A 13 -6.01 13.75 7.37
N ALA A 14 -6.06 12.42 7.39
CA ALA A 14 -6.63 11.63 6.29
C ALA A 14 -8.10 11.96 6.05
N LYS A 15 -8.90 12.10 7.12
CA LYS A 15 -10.31 12.53 7.01
C LYS A 15 -10.43 13.91 6.36
N LEU A 16 -9.62 14.87 6.78
CA LEU A 16 -9.62 16.23 6.21
C LEU A 16 -9.26 16.23 4.73
N LEU A 17 -8.26 15.46 4.32
CA LEU A 17 -7.89 15.31 2.91
C LEU A 17 -9.02 14.68 2.09
N ALA A 18 -9.67 13.64 2.63
CA ALA A 18 -10.80 13.00 1.97
C ALA A 18 -12.00 13.94 1.83
N LEU A 19 -12.30 14.72 2.86
CA LEU A 19 -13.39 15.71 2.87
C LEU A 19 -13.14 16.91 1.95
N LYS A 20 -11.87 17.23 1.67
CA LYS A 20 -11.51 18.23 0.64
C LYS A 20 -11.86 17.74 -0.76
N GLU A 21 -11.79 16.43 -1.00
CA GLU A 21 -12.09 15.83 -2.30
C GLU A 21 -13.60 15.58 -2.46
N TYR A 22 -14.26 15.02 -1.44
CA TYR A 22 -15.69 14.78 -1.43
C TYR A 22 -16.36 15.50 -0.26
N LYS A 23 -17.23 16.46 -0.57
CA LYS A 23 -18.03 17.15 0.44
C LYS A 23 -19.10 16.21 0.99
N GLY A 24 -19.06 15.95 2.30
CA GLY A 24 -19.98 15.03 2.94
C GLY A 24 -19.64 14.78 4.41
N ILE A 25 -20.14 13.67 4.93
CA ILE A 25 -19.89 13.21 6.31
C ILE A 25 -19.02 11.95 6.25
N VAL A 26 -17.89 11.96 6.97
CA VAL A 26 -17.07 10.75 7.12
C VAL A 26 -17.83 9.74 7.96
N LYS A 27 -18.20 8.61 7.36
CA LYS A 27 -18.86 7.49 8.04
C LYS A 27 -17.83 6.63 8.78
N SER A 28 -16.70 6.35 8.12
CA SER A 28 -15.71 5.42 8.62
C SER A 28 -14.30 5.79 8.13
N ILE A 29 -13.28 5.38 8.89
CA ILE A 29 -11.89 5.40 8.45
C ILE A 29 -11.18 4.13 8.91
N SER A 30 -10.54 3.44 7.96
CA SER A 30 -9.78 2.23 8.21
C SER A 30 -8.36 2.37 7.69
N LEU A 31 -7.38 1.84 8.43
CA LEU A 31 -5.98 1.74 7.99
C LEU A 31 -5.71 0.30 7.60
N SER A 32 -5.43 0.08 6.32
CA SER A 32 -5.05 -1.23 5.79
C SER A 32 -3.63 -1.16 5.26
N LYS A 33 -2.90 -2.28 5.33
CA LYS A 33 -1.57 -2.38 4.75
C LYS A 33 -1.59 -3.37 3.60
N ILE A 34 -1.39 -2.88 2.39
CA ILE A 34 -1.31 -3.72 1.19
C ILE A 34 0.16 -3.88 0.84
N LEU A 35 0.66 -5.12 0.90
CA LEU A 35 2.08 -5.46 0.81
C LEU A 35 2.89 -4.72 1.88
N THR A 36 3.53 -3.61 1.51
CA THR A 36 4.31 -2.75 2.41
C THR A 36 3.73 -1.35 2.54
N LEU A 37 2.69 -1.01 1.78
CA LEU A 37 2.12 0.32 1.74
C LEU A 37 0.93 0.45 2.71
N PRO A 38 1.02 1.33 3.72
CA PRO A 38 -0.11 1.66 4.57
C PRO A 38 -1.05 2.64 3.83
N ILE A 39 -2.33 2.31 3.80
CA ILE A 39 -3.38 3.02 3.05
C ILE A 39 -4.55 3.27 4.00
N TYR A 40 -4.93 4.53 4.16
CA TYR A 40 -6.21 4.89 4.76
C TYR A 40 -7.31 4.76 3.72
N THR A 41 -8.42 4.13 4.08
CA THR A 41 -9.67 4.15 3.32
C THR A 41 -10.69 4.92 4.16
N VAL A 42 -11.21 6.01 3.60
CA VAL A 42 -12.19 6.88 4.23
C VAL A 42 -13.51 6.75 3.47
N ASP A 43 -14.56 6.33 4.15
CA ASP A 43 -15.91 6.26 3.59
C ASP A 43 -16.62 7.59 3.87
N ILE A 44 -17.09 8.24 2.81
CA ILE A 44 -17.77 9.55 2.85
C ILE A 44 -19.17 9.39 2.29
N LEU A 45 -20.18 9.79 3.06
CA LEU A 45 -21.56 9.93 2.60
C LEU A 45 -21.79 11.38 2.15
N THR A 46 -22.10 11.59 0.87
CA THR A 46 -22.41 12.92 0.33
C THR A 46 -23.83 13.34 0.72
N LEU A 47 -24.14 14.63 0.57
CA LEU A 47 -25.48 15.17 0.83
C LEU A 47 -26.55 14.58 -0.09
N ASN A 48 -26.14 14.04 -1.25
CA ASN A 48 -27.03 13.39 -2.22
C ASN A 48 -27.33 11.94 -1.82
N GLY A 49 -26.76 11.43 -0.72
CA GLY A 49 -26.93 10.05 -0.26
C GLY A 49 -25.96 9.05 -0.89
N GLU A 50 -24.97 9.50 -1.66
CA GLU A 50 -24.00 8.61 -2.32
C GLU A 50 -22.78 8.34 -1.41
N GLU A 51 -22.31 7.09 -1.40
CA GLU A 51 -21.14 6.67 -0.64
C GLU A 51 -19.89 6.63 -1.53
N HIS A 52 -18.87 7.39 -1.14
CA HIS A 52 -17.57 7.43 -1.81
C HIS A 52 -16.47 6.91 -0.89
N LYS A 53 -15.56 6.11 -1.45
CA LYS A 53 -14.40 5.57 -0.74
C LYS A 53 -13.14 6.25 -1.22
N VAL A 54 -12.52 7.08 -0.38
CA VAL A 54 -11.27 7.76 -0.69
C VAL A 54 -10.11 6.96 -0.11
N LYS A 55 -9.20 6.51 -0.96
CA LYS A 55 -7.97 5.84 -0.53
C LYS A 55 -6.83 6.83 -0.49
N ILE A 56 -6.06 6.84 0.59
CA ILE A 56 -5.00 7.80 0.85
C ILE A 56 -3.76 7.04 1.31
N ASN A 57 -2.62 7.31 0.68
CA ASN A 57 -1.34 6.77 1.11
C ASN A 57 -0.97 7.36 2.47
N ALA A 58 -0.95 6.53 3.52
CA ALA A 58 -0.69 6.98 4.88
C ALA A 58 0.75 7.45 5.11
N GLN A 59 1.69 7.19 4.20
CA GLN A 59 3.06 7.68 4.31
C GLN A 59 3.26 9.06 3.65
N THR A 60 2.50 9.35 2.59
CA THR A 60 2.70 10.58 1.79
C THR A 60 1.53 11.55 1.85
N GLY A 61 0.35 11.12 2.32
CA GLY A 61 -0.89 11.88 2.26
C GLY A 61 -1.49 12.00 0.86
N SER A 62 -0.96 11.29 -0.14
CA SER A 62 -1.45 11.36 -1.51
C SER A 62 -2.75 10.56 -1.66
N ILE A 63 -3.77 11.19 -2.26
CA ILE A 63 -5.03 10.53 -2.63
C ILE A 63 -4.76 9.57 -3.80
N LEU A 64 -5.13 8.32 -3.63
CA LEU A 64 -4.97 7.24 -4.60
C LEU A 64 -6.25 7.18 -5.46
N LYS A 65 -6.22 7.87 -6.61
CA LYS A 65 -7.32 7.85 -7.59
C LYS A 65 -7.25 6.64 -8.52
N GLU A 66 -6.04 6.14 -8.75
CA GLU A 66 -5.80 5.02 -9.66
C GLU A 66 -6.10 3.68 -9.00
N LYS A 67 -6.57 2.73 -9.82
CA LYS A 67 -6.83 1.34 -9.39
C LYS A 67 -5.56 0.65 -8.96
N THR A 68 -4.48 0.90 -9.68
CA THR A 68 -3.16 0.38 -9.39
C THR A 68 -2.21 1.52 -9.06
N ILE A 69 -1.21 1.23 -8.25
CA ILE A 69 -0.11 2.14 -7.96
C ILE A 69 1.21 1.42 -8.19
N PRO A 70 2.22 2.08 -8.75
CA PRO A 70 3.51 1.45 -9.01
C PRO A 70 4.17 1.03 -7.69
N LEU A 71 4.55 -0.26 -7.62
CA LEU A 71 5.41 -0.79 -6.57
C LEU A 71 6.86 -0.41 -6.90
N THR A 72 7.43 0.47 -6.07
CA THR A 72 8.85 0.81 -6.22
C THR A 72 9.74 -0.41 -5.91
N LYS A 73 10.89 -0.51 -6.58
CA LYS A 73 11.93 -1.53 -6.32
C LYS A 73 12.29 -1.65 -4.83
N SER A 74 12.40 -0.52 -4.12
CA SER A 74 12.72 -0.51 -2.67
C SER A 74 11.63 -1.19 -1.84
N ARG A 75 10.35 -0.95 -2.14
CA ARG A 75 9.22 -1.62 -1.47
C ARG A 75 9.14 -3.11 -1.82
N ALA A 76 9.41 -3.48 -3.07
CA ALA A 76 9.46 -4.88 -3.48
C ALA A 76 10.56 -5.63 -2.71
N LYS A 77 11.77 -5.06 -2.62
CA LYS A 77 12.88 -5.55 -1.79
C LYS A 77 12.48 -5.71 -0.32
N ALA A 78 11.88 -4.67 0.26
CA ALA A 78 11.43 -4.70 1.65
C ALA A 78 10.34 -5.75 1.90
N TYR A 79 9.48 -6.02 0.91
CA TYR A 79 8.51 -7.10 0.99
C TYR A 79 9.19 -8.47 0.98
N ALA A 80 10.10 -8.70 0.02
CA ALA A 80 10.81 -9.96 -0.11
C ALA A 80 11.63 -10.30 1.15
N LEU A 81 12.35 -9.32 1.72
CA LEU A 81 13.11 -9.46 2.96
C LEU A 81 12.24 -9.71 4.21
N ARG A 82 10.96 -9.36 4.19
CA ARG A 82 10.02 -9.70 5.28
C ARG A 82 9.58 -11.16 5.20
N GLN A 83 9.56 -11.75 4.01
CA GLN A 83 9.21 -13.15 3.83
C GLN A 83 10.41 -14.07 4.09
N HIS A 84 11.59 -13.69 3.60
CA HIS A 84 12.83 -14.44 3.78
C HIS A 84 13.93 -13.55 4.37
N LYS A 85 14.43 -13.92 5.55
CA LYS A 85 15.57 -13.23 6.18
C LYS A 85 16.85 -13.62 5.43
N GLY A 86 17.64 -12.62 5.04
CA GLY A 86 18.85 -12.85 4.28
C GLY A 86 19.37 -11.59 3.61
N ILE A 87 20.20 -11.79 2.59
CA ILE A 87 20.80 -10.73 1.79
C ILE A 87 20.22 -10.80 0.37
N ILE A 88 19.83 -9.66 -0.19
CA ILE A 88 19.34 -9.62 -1.58
C ILE A 88 20.54 -9.79 -2.52
N GLU A 89 20.54 -10.86 -3.32
CA GLU A 89 21.56 -11.12 -4.33
C GLU A 89 21.23 -10.38 -5.63
N SER A 90 19.98 -10.45 -6.09
CA SER A 90 19.56 -9.84 -7.35
C SER A 90 18.11 -9.37 -7.33
N VAL A 91 17.81 -8.38 -8.17
CA VAL A 91 16.44 -7.89 -8.39
C VAL A 91 16.26 -7.53 -9.85
N VAL A 92 15.40 -8.29 -10.54
CA VAL A 92 15.06 -8.12 -11.95
C VAL A 92 13.60 -7.71 -12.06
N LEU A 93 13.27 -6.82 -13.00
CA LEU A 93 11.90 -6.48 -13.37
C LEU A 93 11.65 -7.05 -14.77
N ALA A 94 10.77 -8.04 -14.87
CA ALA A 94 10.38 -8.66 -16.13
C ALA A 94 8.86 -8.89 -16.12
N ASN A 95 8.20 -8.67 -17.25
CA ASN A 95 6.75 -8.89 -17.39
C ASN A 95 5.90 -8.21 -16.29
N LYS A 96 6.26 -6.97 -15.92
CA LYS A 96 5.64 -6.21 -14.82
C LYS A 96 5.69 -6.91 -13.46
N GLN A 97 6.64 -7.83 -13.25
CA GLN A 97 6.89 -8.49 -11.98
C GLN A 97 8.34 -8.32 -11.57
N TYR A 98 8.56 -7.99 -10.30
CA TYR A 98 9.87 -8.08 -9.70
C TYR A 98 10.14 -9.53 -9.31
N GLU A 99 11.27 -10.05 -9.77
CA GLU A 99 11.88 -11.26 -9.25
C GLU A 99 13.08 -10.87 -8.38
N ILE A 100 13.02 -11.26 -7.11
CA ILE A 100 14.00 -10.89 -6.08
C ILE A 100 14.60 -12.17 -5.53
N VAL A 101 15.92 -12.30 -5.69
CA VAL A 101 16.68 -13.44 -5.19
C VAL A 101 17.34 -13.06 -3.87
N ILE A 102 17.14 -13.88 -2.85
CA ILE A 102 17.62 -13.68 -1.48
C ILE A 102 18.46 -14.89 -1.08
N LEU A 103 19.72 -14.67 -0.72
CA LEU A 103 20.53 -15.64 0.00
C LEU A 103 20.08 -15.66 1.46
N GLY A 104 19.38 -16.72 1.84
CA GLY A 104 18.92 -16.96 3.20
C GLY A 104 20.07 -17.14 4.17
N LEU A 105 19.82 -16.88 5.45
CA LEU A 105 20.80 -17.11 6.52
C LEU A 105 21.13 -18.60 6.72
N ASP A 106 20.33 -19.50 6.14
CA ASP A 106 20.56 -20.93 6.06
C ASP A 106 21.53 -21.33 4.93
N GLY A 107 22.05 -20.36 4.17
CA GLY A 107 22.94 -20.58 3.04
C GLY A 107 22.22 -21.01 1.76
N LYS A 108 20.88 -21.01 1.73
CA LYS A 108 20.09 -21.36 0.54
C LYS A 108 19.51 -20.12 -0.13
N THR A 109 19.34 -20.21 -1.44
CA THR A 109 18.76 -19.11 -2.23
C THR A 109 17.24 -19.25 -2.33
N HIS A 110 16.51 -18.16 -2.07
CA HIS A 110 15.06 -18.04 -2.24
C HIS A 110 14.73 -17.01 -3.32
N SER A 111 13.80 -17.33 -4.23
CA SER A 111 13.26 -16.38 -5.20
C SER A 111 11.85 -15.93 -4.80
N VAL A 112 11.63 -14.62 -4.76
CA VAL A 112 10.34 -13.98 -4.50
C VAL A 112 9.89 -13.24 -5.75
N LYS A 113 8.73 -13.62 -6.28
CA LYS A 113 8.07 -12.92 -7.39
C LYS A 113 6.92 -12.07 -6.86
N ILE A 114 6.85 -10.82 -7.31
CA ILE A 114 5.82 -9.86 -6.89
C ILE A 114 5.49 -8.90 -8.01
N ASP A 115 4.20 -8.61 -8.22
CA ASP A 115 3.76 -7.64 -9.21
C ASP A 115 4.34 -6.25 -8.94
N ALA A 116 4.74 -5.57 -10.02
CA ALA A 116 5.29 -4.22 -9.99
C ALA A 116 4.20 -3.15 -9.79
N GLU A 117 2.95 -3.56 -9.60
CA GLU A 117 1.80 -2.71 -9.38
C GLU A 117 0.99 -3.25 -8.19
N ILE A 118 0.57 -2.37 -7.28
CA ILE A 118 -0.28 -2.72 -6.15
C ILE A 118 -1.71 -2.38 -6.52
N ASN A 119 -2.59 -3.39 -6.54
CA ASN A 119 -4.02 -3.16 -6.74
C ASN A 119 -4.63 -2.65 -5.43
N VAL A 120 -4.96 -1.36 -5.41
CA VAL A 120 -5.46 -0.69 -4.20
C VAL A 120 -6.97 -0.57 -4.18
N LEU A 121 -7.67 -0.66 -5.31
CA LEU A 121 -9.14 -0.57 -5.35
C LEU A 121 -9.85 -1.95 -5.25
N ALA A 122 -9.16 -3.07 -5.44
CA ALA A 122 -9.75 -4.43 -5.41
C ALA A 122 -10.16 -4.98 -4.02
N GLN A 123 -10.42 -4.13 -3.02
CA GLN A 123 -11.08 -4.57 -1.79
C GLN A 123 -12.58 -4.66 -2.07
N GLY A 124 -12.96 -5.75 -2.74
CA GLY A 124 -14.32 -6.05 -3.15
C GLY A 124 -14.47 -7.29 -4.00
N GLU A 125 -13.47 -8.17 -4.14
CA GLU A 125 -13.64 -9.50 -4.73
C GLU A 125 -12.59 -10.45 -4.13
N ARG A 126 -12.89 -10.98 -2.94
CA ARG A 126 -12.44 -12.32 -2.57
C ARG A 126 -13.67 -13.22 -2.64
N SER A 127 -14.23 -13.32 -3.85
CA SER A 127 -15.08 -14.44 -4.23
C SER A 127 -14.14 -15.52 -4.70
N VAL A 128 -13.94 -16.56 -3.90
CA VAL A 128 -13.55 -17.94 -4.24
C VAL A 128 -13.26 -18.64 -2.90
N GLN A 129 -13.75 -19.83 -2.61
CA GLN A 129 -14.78 -20.70 -3.20
C GLN A 129 -15.06 -21.75 -2.12
#